data_AF-K9YIE8-F1
#
_entry.id   AF-K9YIE8-F1
#
_cell.length_a   1.000
_cell.length_b   1.000
_cell.length_c   1.000
_cell.angle_alpha   90.00
_cell.angle_beta   90.00
_cell.angle_gamma   90.00
#
_symmetry.space_group_name_H-M   'P 1'
#
loop_
_entity.id
_entity.type
_entity.pdbx_description
1 polymer ?
#
loop_
_entity_poly.entity_id
_entity_poly.type
_entity_poly.pdbx_seq_one_letter_code
_entity_poly.pdbx_strand_id
1 'polypeptide(L)'
;MSSEPLNNILPENENSLNNYLQLIYIGLLSLNIETKLSVLPQNQTDLNFVITSVIKIVKKNDELIHRAVSLWEQIENSDDKNNYYGIVRDYLDNFNKITADSDKFTVNLGQKDIFTVALKILTDLLFYSSISGERLLRDKLELLFKENITPVEDDEI
;
A
#
# COMPACT_ATOMS: atom_id res chain seq x y z
N MET A 1 22.87 -16.76 -10.81
CA MET A 1 21.54 -16.91 -10.17
C MET A 1 20.73 -15.72 -10.62
N SER A 2 19.67 -15.98 -11.38
CA SER A 2 18.84 -14.94 -11.99
C SER A 2 18.00 -14.27 -10.92
N SER A 3 18.24 -13.00 -10.66
CA SER A 3 17.38 -12.14 -9.84
C SER A 3 16.21 -11.68 -10.72
N GLU A 4 15.13 -12.46 -10.73
CA GLU A 4 13.85 -12.01 -11.25
C GLU A 4 13.32 -10.87 -10.35
N PRO A 5 12.78 -9.78 -10.92
CA PRO A 5 12.09 -8.77 -10.13
C PRO A 5 10.83 -9.39 -9.54
N LEU A 6 10.56 -9.08 -8.27
CA LEU A 6 9.37 -9.43 -7.46
C LEU A 6 8.05 -8.88 -8.05
N ASN A 7 7.75 -9.16 -9.32
CA ASN A 7 6.59 -8.65 -10.02
C ASN A 7 5.34 -9.53 -9.87
N ASN A 8 5.43 -10.74 -9.33
CA ASN A 8 4.30 -11.69 -9.33
C ASN A 8 3.91 -12.16 -7.93
N ILE A 9 3.38 -11.27 -7.09
CA ILE A 9 2.71 -11.69 -5.85
C ILE A 9 1.38 -10.95 -5.68
N LEU A 10 0.52 -10.84 -6.69
CA LEU A 10 -0.90 -10.51 -6.52
C LEU A 10 -1.67 -11.21 -7.67
N PRO A 11 -2.59 -12.16 -7.37
CA PRO A 11 -3.54 -12.72 -8.34
C PRO A 11 -4.27 -11.65 -9.15
N GLU A 12 -4.65 -11.99 -10.38
CA GLU A 12 -5.14 -11.11 -11.46
C GLU A 12 -6.43 -10.32 -11.16
N ASN A 13 -7.11 -10.65 -10.07
CA ASN A 13 -8.34 -10.02 -9.55
C ASN A 13 -8.10 -9.18 -8.28
N GLU A 14 -6.85 -9.04 -7.84
CA GLU A 14 -6.38 -8.24 -6.70
C GLU A 14 -5.64 -6.96 -7.14
N ASN A 15 -5.29 -6.86 -8.43
CA ASN A 15 -4.58 -5.75 -9.09
C ASN A 15 -5.53 -4.65 -9.61
N SER A 16 -6.54 -4.26 -8.83
CA SER A 16 -7.29 -3.04 -9.18
C SER A 16 -6.60 -1.82 -8.58
N LEU A 17 -6.53 -0.73 -9.35
CA LEU A 17 -6.04 0.57 -8.86
C LEU A 17 -6.74 0.97 -7.55
N ASN A 18 -8.05 0.73 -7.48
CA ASN A 18 -8.86 1.03 -6.29
C ASN A 18 -8.38 0.26 -5.07
N ASN A 19 -8.24 -1.07 -5.18
CA ASN A 19 -7.77 -1.91 -4.07
C ASN A 19 -6.39 -1.44 -3.58
N TYR A 20 -5.48 -1.14 -4.51
CA TYR A 20 -4.13 -0.71 -4.14
C TYR A 20 -4.09 0.67 -3.46
N LEU A 21 -4.86 1.63 -3.97
CA LEU A 21 -4.97 2.95 -3.34
C LEU A 21 -5.61 2.87 -1.95
N GLN A 22 -6.65 2.05 -1.78
CA GLN A 22 -7.25 1.83 -0.46
C GLN A 22 -6.24 1.24 0.53
N LEU A 23 -5.45 0.23 0.11
CA LEU A 23 -4.40 -0.33 0.97
C LEU A 23 -3.35 0.72 1.38
N ILE A 24 -2.94 1.60 0.47
CA ILE A 24 -2.04 2.72 0.80
C ILE A 24 -2.70 3.65 1.84
N TYR A 25 -3.98 4.00 1.66
CA TYR A 25 -4.70 4.88 2.58
C TYR A 25 -4.90 4.25 3.96
N ILE A 26 -5.25 2.97 4.01
CA ILE A 26 -5.33 2.23 5.27
C ILE A 26 -3.97 2.20 5.94
N GLY A 27 -2.88 1.97 5.20
CA GLY A 27 -1.52 2.04 5.74
C GLY A 27 -1.21 3.39 6.38
N LEU A 28 -1.51 4.49 5.70
CA LEU A 28 -1.31 5.84 6.24
C LEU A 28 -2.17 6.10 7.49
N LEU A 29 -3.47 5.75 7.44
CA LEU A 29 -4.38 5.92 8.58
C LEU A 29 -3.98 5.05 9.77
N SER A 30 -3.44 3.86 9.53
CA SER A 30 -2.98 2.94 10.58
C SER A 30 -1.76 3.48 11.33
N LEU A 31 -0.96 4.33 10.68
CA LEU A 31 0.10 5.13 11.30
C LEU A 31 -0.42 6.44 11.94
N ASN A 32 -1.74 6.63 12.02
CA ASN A 32 -2.39 7.88 12.42
C ASN A 32 -2.02 9.09 11.54
N ILE A 33 -1.70 8.85 10.27
CA ILE A 33 -1.45 9.91 9.29
C ILE A 33 -2.76 10.21 8.58
N GLU A 34 -3.38 11.33 8.92
CA GLU A 34 -4.60 11.79 8.26
C GLU A 34 -4.35 12.10 6.77
N THR A 35 -5.23 11.61 5.90
CA THR A 35 -5.19 11.92 4.47
C THR A 35 -6.54 12.45 4.02
N LYS A 36 -6.55 13.51 3.20
CA LYS A 36 -7.77 14.04 2.57
C LYS A 36 -8.04 13.41 1.21
N LEU A 37 -7.35 12.32 0.90
CA LEU A 37 -7.47 11.60 -0.37
C LEU A 37 -8.72 10.74 -0.31
N SER A 38 -9.83 11.28 -0.82
CA SER A 38 -11.15 10.63 -0.84
C SER A 38 -11.64 10.32 -2.26
N VAL A 39 -10.87 10.70 -3.28
CA VAL A 39 -11.31 10.65 -4.68
C VAL A 39 -10.49 9.59 -5.41
N LEU A 40 -11.18 8.58 -5.92
CA LEU A 40 -10.60 7.63 -6.87
C LEU A 40 -10.32 8.36 -8.18
N PRO A 41 -9.10 8.26 -8.73
CA PRO A 41 -8.74 9.00 -9.92
C PRO A 41 -9.57 8.52 -11.10
N GLN A 42 -10.28 9.45 -11.75
CA GLN A 42 -11.12 9.17 -12.94
C GLN A 42 -10.41 9.53 -14.25
N ASN A 43 -9.38 10.36 -14.16
CA ASN A 43 -8.59 10.84 -15.28
C ASN A 43 -7.11 10.95 -14.88
N GLN A 44 -6.23 11.16 -15.85
CA GLN A 44 -4.79 11.26 -15.62
C GLN A 44 -4.40 12.42 -14.68
N THR A 45 -5.17 13.51 -14.67
CA THR A 45 -4.92 14.66 -13.78
C THR A 45 -5.17 14.26 -12.32
N ASP A 46 -6.29 13.57 -12.05
CA ASP A 46 -6.61 13.07 -10.72
C ASP A 46 -5.54 12.07 -10.26
N LEU A 47 -5.10 11.16 -11.15
CA LEU A 47 -4.06 10.19 -10.85
C LEU A 47 -2.75 10.88 -10.44
N ASN A 48 -2.33 11.88 -11.21
CA ASN A 48 -1.14 12.66 -10.91
C ASN A 48 -1.26 13.42 -9.58
N PHE A 49 -2.45 13.94 -9.26
CA PHE A 49 -2.73 14.57 -7.98
C PHE A 49 -2.62 13.57 -6.82
N VAL A 50 -3.18 12.38 -6.97
CA VAL A 50 -3.10 11.29 -5.98
C VAL A 50 -1.63 10.89 -5.75
N ILE A 51 -0.89 10.59 -6.81
CA ILE A 51 0.54 10.23 -6.74
C ILE A 51 1.32 11.31 -5.98
N THR A 52 1.16 12.57 -6.40
CA THR A 52 1.89 13.70 -5.79
C THR A 52 1.52 13.88 -4.31
N SER A 53 0.24 13.69 -3.98
CA SER A 53 -0.24 13.82 -2.61
C SER A 53 0.28 12.71 -1.71
N VAL A 54 0.25 11.46 -2.18
CA VAL A 54 0.82 10.31 -1.45
C VAL A 54 2.31 10.54 -1.20
N ILE A 55 3.09 10.89 -2.22
CA ILE A 55 4.52 11.18 -2.09
C ILE A 55 4.78 12.28 -1.06
N LYS A 56 4.04 13.39 -1.12
CA LYS A 56 4.19 14.50 -0.17
C LYS A 56 3.88 14.07 1.26
N ILE A 57 2.82 13.29 1.46
CA ILE A 57 2.41 12.80 2.78
C ILE A 57 3.46 11.85 3.33
N VAL A 58 3.91 10.88 2.53
CA VAL A 58 4.94 9.91 2.94
C VAL A 58 6.23 10.64 3.32
N LYS A 59 6.74 11.53 2.47
CA LYS A 59 7.96 12.32 2.77
C LYS A 59 7.83 13.17 4.03
N LYS A 60 6.65 13.77 4.27
CA LYS A 60 6.41 14.56 5.49
C LYS A 60 6.49 13.71 6.76
N ASN A 61 6.18 12.42 6.65
CA ASN A 61 6.14 11.49 7.78
C ASN A 61 7.25 10.43 7.71
N ASP A 62 8.32 10.69 6.96
CA ASP A 62 9.39 9.74 6.66
C ASP A 62 10.02 9.14 7.93
N GLU A 63 10.35 9.99 8.92
CA GLU A 63 10.92 9.54 10.19
C GLU A 63 10.00 8.56 10.95
N LEU A 64 8.68 8.80 10.92
CA LEU A 64 7.69 7.94 11.57
C LEU A 64 7.63 6.56 10.88
N ILE A 65 7.62 6.57 9.54
CA ILE A 65 7.58 5.37 8.71
C ILE A 65 8.87 4.56 8.89
N HIS A 66 10.03 5.22 8.83
CA HIS A 66 11.34 4.60 9.11
C HIS A 66 11.36 3.95 10.49
N ARG A 67 10.91 4.67 11.53
CA ARG A 67 10.87 4.14 12.90
C ARG A 67 9.99 2.90 13.00
N ALA A 68 8.83 2.90 12.36
CA ALA A 68 7.93 1.76 12.34
C ALA A 68 8.57 0.55 11.65
N VAL A 69 9.20 0.73 10.48
CA VAL A 69 9.90 -0.37 9.79
C VAL A 69 11.08 -0.89 10.59
N SER A 70 11.94 -0.02 11.13
CA SER A 70 13.09 -0.45 11.92
C SER A 70 12.68 -1.23 13.18
N LEU A 71 11.59 -0.85 13.84
CA LEU A 71 11.06 -1.60 14.98
C LEU A 71 10.50 -2.96 14.56
N TRP A 72 9.86 -3.04 13.40
CA TRP A 72 9.39 -4.31 12.86
C TRP A 72 10.57 -5.25 12.54
N GLU A 73 11.60 -4.74 11.86
CA GLU A 73 12.82 -5.51 11.57
C GLU A 73 13.51 -6.00 12.85
N GLN A 74 13.50 -5.20 13.93
CA GLN A 74 14.02 -5.62 15.22
C GLN A 74 13.22 -6.77 15.83
N ILE A 75 11.88 -6.71 15.76
CA ILE A 75 10.99 -7.76 16.28
C ILE A 75 11.19 -9.07 15.50
N GLU A 76 11.24 -9.00 14.16
CA GLU A 76 11.47 -10.16 13.28
C GLU A 76 12.79 -10.89 13.55
N ASN A 77 13.83 -10.11 13.89
CA ASN A 77 15.17 -10.62 14.19
C ASN A 77 15.37 -10.95 15.68
N SER A 78 14.36 -10.73 16.53
CA SER A 78 14.42 -11.08 17.96
C SER A 78 14.03 -12.54 18.19
N ASP A 79 14.49 -13.11 19.30
CA ASP A 79 14.10 -14.45 19.74
C ASP A 79 12.63 -14.51 20.24
N ASP A 80 12.02 -13.35 20.54
CA ASP A 80 10.61 -13.23 20.95
C ASP A 80 9.74 -12.68 19.81
N LYS A 81 9.61 -13.48 18.75
CA LYS A 81 8.82 -13.16 17.54
C LYS A 81 7.31 -13.05 17.80
N ASN A 82 6.85 -13.42 18.99
CA ASN A 82 5.43 -13.51 19.31
C ASN A 82 4.83 -12.20 19.84
N ASN A 83 5.65 -11.16 20.03
CA ASN A 83 5.19 -9.90 20.62
C ASN A 83 5.56 -8.69 19.77
N TYR A 84 4.64 -8.26 18.90
CA TYR A 84 4.67 -6.89 18.39
C TYR A 84 4.41 -5.91 19.55
N TYR A 85 5.16 -4.81 19.61
CA TYR A 85 4.98 -3.77 20.62
C TYR A 85 5.08 -2.35 20.03
N GLY A 86 4.58 -1.38 20.79
CA GLY A 86 4.62 0.04 20.43
C GLY A 86 3.98 0.33 19.08
N ILE A 87 4.63 1.20 18.29
CA ILE A 87 4.09 1.71 17.02
C ILE A 87 3.78 0.61 16.00
N VAL A 88 4.52 -0.50 16.00
CA VAL A 88 4.29 -1.61 15.06
C VAL A 88 3.03 -2.35 15.44
N ARG A 89 2.82 -2.62 16.74
CA ARG A 89 1.58 -3.23 17.22
C ARG A 89 0.38 -2.33 16.92
N ASP A 90 0.48 -1.05 17.27
CA ASP A 90 -0.60 -0.08 17.03
C ASP A 90 -0.93 0.01 15.52
N TYR A 91 0.10 0.00 14.67
CA TYR A 91 -0.07 -0.04 13.22
C TYR A 91 -0.84 -1.29 12.77
N LEU A 92 -0.42 -2.48 13.18
CA LEU A 92 -1.06 -3.74 12.76
C LEU A 92 -2.48 -3.87 13.30
N ASP A 93 -2.72 -3.49 14.56
CA ASP A 93 -4.03 -3.50 15.19
C ASP A 93 -4.99 -2.54 14.47
N ASN A 94 -4.52 -1.32 14.16
CA ASN A 94 -5.29 -0.34 13.39
C ASN A 94 -5.54 -0.80 11.95
N PHE A 95 -4.53 -1.38 11.29
CA PHE A 95 -4.65 -1.87 9.92
C PHE A 95 -5.72 -2.96 9.83
N ASN A 96 -5.69 -3.93 10.74
CA ASN A 96 -6.70 -4.97 10.83
C ASN A 96 -8.09 -4.38 11.08
N LYS A 97 -8.21 -3.49 12.07
CA LYS A 97 -9.48 -2.85 12.41
C LYS A 97 -10.07 -2.05 11.25
N ILE A 98 -9.27 -1.25 10.55
CA ILE A 98 -9.73 -0.39 9.46
C ILE A 98 -10.07 -1.24 8.23
N THR A 99 -9.30 -2.29 7.95
CA THR A 99 -9.60 -3.19 6.82
C THR A 99 -10.87 -3.98 7.03
N ALA A 100 -11.20 -4.31 8.29
CA ALA A 100 -12.47 -4.96 8.64
C ALA A 100 -13.69 -4.01 8.60
N ASP A 101 -13.48 -2.69 8.51
CA ASP A 101 -14.54 -1.68 8.45
C ASP A 101 -15.04 -1.52 7.00
N SER A 102 -15.95 -2.41 6.60
CA SER A 102 -16.51 -2.47 5.24
C SER A 102 -17.31 -1.23 4.85
N ASP A 103 -17.73 -0.41 5.82
CA ASP A 103 -18.46 0.83 5.55
C ASP A 103 -17.52 1.94 5.04
N LYS A 104 -16.21 1.82 5.29
CA LYS A 104 -15.20 2.80 4.85
C LYS A 104 -14.33 2.30 3.71
N PHE A 105 -14.01 1.01 3.68
CA PHE A 105 -13.09 0.43 2.71
C PHE A 105 -13.61 -0.90 2.19
N THR A 106 -13.48 -1.11 0.88
CA THR A 106 -13.84 -2.34 0.18
C THR A 106 -12.58 -3.01 -0.33
N VAL A 107 -11.68 -3.34 0.59
CA VAL A 107 -10.40 -3.98 0.25
C VAL A 107 -10.61 -5.48 0.04
N ASN A 108 -10.03 -5.99 -1.03
CA ASN A 108 -9.90 -7.42 -1.26
C ASN A 108 -8.46 -7.84 -0.95
N LEU A 109 -8.29 -8.59 0.15
CA LEU A 109 -7.01 -9.17 0.55
C LEU A 109 -6.72 -10.52 -0.13
N GLY A 110 -7.70 -11.08 -0.85
CA GLY A 110 -7.60 -12.41 -1.43
C GLY A 110 -7.40 -13.50 -0.38
N GLN A 111 -6.44 -14.40 -0.64
CA GLN A 111 -6.04 -15.45 0.30
C GLN A 111 -4.88 -15.03 1.23
N LYS A 112 -4.44 -13.78 1.16
CA LYS A 112 -3.27 -13.33 1.91
C LYS A 112 -3.59 -13.07 3.36
N ASP A 113 -2.62 -13.39 4.20
CA ASP A 113 -2.62 -12.99 5.59
C ASP A 113 -2.56 -11.46 5.73
N ILE A 114 -3.42 -10.91 6.57
CA ILE A 114 -3.59 -9.46 6.73
C ILE A 114 -2.34 -8.79 7.29
N PHE A 115 -1.59 -9.46 8.18
CA PHE A 115 -0.35 -8.93 8.71
C PHE A 115 0.73 -8.87 7.63
N THR A 116 0.80 -9.90 6.78
CA THR A 116 1.69 -9.89 5.61
C THR A 116 1.39 -8.72 4.67
N VAL A 117 0.11 -8.45 4.40
CA VAL A 117 -0.29 -7.29 3.58
C VAL A 117 0.06 -5.98 4.27
N ALA A 118 -0.25 -5.84 5.56
CA ALA A 118 0.05 -4.63 6.34
C ALA A 118 1.56 -4.32 6.33
N LEU A 119 2.40 -5.31 6.62
CA LEU A 119 3.86 -5.16 6.61
C LEU A 119 4.38 -4.78 5.23
N LYS A 120 3.87 -5.42 4.17
CA LYS A 120 4.21 -5.04 2.79
C LYS A 120 3.85 -3.58 2.53
N ILE A 121 2.67 -3.11 2.94
CA ILE A 121 2.27 -1.71 2.75
C ILE A 121 3.17 -0.78 3.55
N LEU A 122 3.53 -1.11 4.79
CA LEU A 122 4.46 -0.33 5.59
C LEU A 122 5.83 -0.18 4.90
N THR A 123 6.35 -1.27 4.34
CA THR A 123 7.58 -1.26 3.54
C THR A 123 7.42 -0.49 2.22
N ASP A 124 6.32 -0.64 1.49
CA ASP A 124 6.03 0.14 0.28
C ASP A 124 6.03 1.65 0.61
N LEU A 125 5.38 2.06 1.70
CA LEU A 125 5.35 3.45 2.17
C LEU A 125 6.76 3.96 2.49
N LEU A 126 7.61 3.15 3.12
CA LEU A 126 9.02 3.49 3.35
C LEU A 126 9.74 3.73 2.03
N PHE A 127 9.60 2.84 1.06
CA PHE A 127 10.26 3.02 -0.24
C PHE A 127 9.81 4.31 -0.93
N TYR A 128 8.54 4.66 -0.85
CA TYR A 128 7.94 5.83 -1.50
C TYR A 128 8.43 7.18 -0.98
N SER A 129 9.15 7.22 0.14
CA SER A 129 9.80 8.46 0.57
C SER A 129 11.06 8.78 -0.25
N SER A 130 11.65 7.78 -0.91
CA SER A 130 12.85 7.90 -1.74
C SER A 130 12.54 8.25 -3.20
N ILE A 131 13.49 8.86 -3.92
CA ILE A 131 13.35 9.19 -5.36
C ILE A 131 13.05 7.95 -6.21
N SER A 132 13.69 6.82 -5.91
CA SER A 132 13.47 5.57 -6.62
C SER A 132 12.07 5.00 -6.35
N GLY A 133 11.58 5.11 -5.11
CA GLY A 133 10.24 4.67 -4.76
C GLY A 133 9.15 5.59 -5.29
N GLU A 134 9.38 6.90 -5.40
CA GLU A 134 8.47 7.83 -6.07
C GLU A 134 8.21 7.40 -7.52
N ARG A 135 9.28 7.03 -8.23
CA ARG A 135 9.16 6.50 -9.60
C ARG A 135 8.40 5.19 -9.61
N LEU A 136 8.72 4.26 -8.70
CA LEU A 136 8.04 2.98 -8.61
C LEU A 136 6.53 3.12 -8.34
N LEU A 137 6.14 4.00 -7.40
CA LEU A 137 4.74 4.29 -7.11
C LEU A 137 4.02 4.83 -8.35
N ARG A 138 4.64 5.79 -9.04
CA ARG A 138 4.11 6.37 -10.27
C ARG A 138 3.91 5.31 -11.34
N ASP A 139 4.96 4.57 -11.68
CA ASP A 139 4.92 3.55 -12.73
C ASP A 139 3.84 2.52 -12.45
N LYS A 140 3.73 2.08 -11.18
CA LYS A 140 2.71 1.12 -10.74
C LYS A 140 1.29 1.68 -10.85
N LEU A 141 1.03 2.89 -10.35
CA LEU A 141 -0.30 3.47 -10.40
C LEU A 141 -0.72 3.84 -11.83
N GLU A 142 0.22 4.26 -12.68
CA GLU A 142 -0.03 4.50 -14.11
C GLU A 142 -0.34 3.22 -14.88
N LEU A 143 0.33 2.10 -14.55
CA LEU A 143 0.01 0.78 -15.11
C LEU A 143 -1.40 0.35 -14.72
N LEU A 144 -1.70 0.32 -13.42
CA LEU A 144 -3.01 -0.08 -12.88
C LEU A 144 -4.14 0.83 -13.39
N PHE A 145 -3.86 2.11 -13.63
CA PHE A 145 -4.85 3.05 -14.20
C PHE A 145 -5.15 2.76 -15.67
N LYS A 146 -4.14 2.39 -16.47
CA LYS A 146 -4.35 1.99 -17.88
C LYS A 146 -5.19 0.73 -17.99
N GLU A 147 -4.86 -0.28 -17.18
CA GLU A 147 -5.60 -1.55 -17.12
C GLU A 147 -7.06 -1.37 -16.71
N ASN A 148 -7.35 -0.37 -15.88
CA ASN A 148 -8.71 -0.02 -15.45
C ASN A 148 -9.56 0.70 -16.54
N ILE A 149 -8.93 1.25 -17.59
CA ILE A 149 -9.61 2.06 -18.62
C ILE A 149 -9.67 1.34 -19.96
N THR A 150 -8.81 0.35 -20.20
CA THR A 150 -8.93 -0.54 -21.35
C THR A 150 -10.23 -1.35 -21.22
N PRO A 151 -11.18 -1.25 -22.16
CA PRO A 151 -12.28 -2.19 -22.23
C PRO A 151 -11.67 -3.59 -22.39
N VAL A 152 -12.22 -4.58 -21.68
CA VAL A 152 -12.00 -5.98 -22.03
C VAL A 152 -12.41 -6.09 -23.50
N GLU A 153 -11.45 -6.37 -24.39
CA GLU A 153 -11.79 -6.68 -25.77
C GLU A 153 -12.76 -7.84 -25.71
N ASP A 154 -13.99 -7.61 -26.20
CA ASP A 154 -14.95 -8.67 -26.46
C ASP A 154 -14.24 -9.68 -27.38
N ASP A 155 -13.90 -10.84 -26.83
CA ASP A 155 -13.57 -12.01 -27.63
C ASP A 155 -14.83 -12.39 -28.43
N GLU A 156 -14.99 -11.76 -29.60
CA GLU A 156 -15.73 -12.34 -30.71
C GLU A 156 -15.00 -13.63 -31.11
N ILE A 157 -15.49 -14.80 -30.66
CA ILE A 157 -15.68 -16.02 -31.48
C ILE A 157 -16.85 -16.84 -30.93
#